data_AF-U2E9H5-F1
#
_entry.id   AF-U2E9H5-F1
#
_cell.length_a   1.000
_cell.length_b   1.000
_cell.length_c   1.000
_cell.angle_alpha   90.00
_cell.angle_beta   90.00
_cell.angle_gamma   90.00
#
_symmetry.space_group_name_H-M   'P 1'
#
loop_
_entity.id
_entity.type
_entity.pdbx_description
1 polymer ?
#
loop_
_entity_poly.entity_id
_entity_poly.type
_entity_poly.pdbx_seq_one_letter_code
_entity_poly.pdbx_strand_id
1 'polypeptide(L)'
;MKTIKNRQIYEESIKLAKHKTSCRQITTEQKILNQLIMIDDEELMILCHPVINKQELEFILYSPNFGIRIIKIHSINFEHVLGVCLNGLIELENNKIYKPSDHIRGVKKELSKLLETEDFSLSGIPIETLVIFPNVLKEQIETNYLNDWSYKSKSMFYEHHLFDSDLLLPSILKSKLYRTDENVSITSLQHEHIKKLLDSLELGHKFIHLPKQQKTSKQVVEDELVELEKRCYKERTSQQLLTKEIEEANTCTSTDAGQERLITFESKKRQGSNHLDDLVREHRYFSNVLQRIKRNKEHLFKLNFMKGTLTILVVFIIFIALNNGPQDVDEATVVDTLASIKQVDRNKVVRLRVKVLNIVKDQDGTSLYVLNDDTGTASAILSDDINKSQLLIGKEYLVEGMFIIQDDSKQLFISRLIE
;
A
#
# COMPACT_ATOMS: atom_id res chain seq x y z
N MET A 1 -12.07 12.88 -10.10
CA MET A 1 -12.75 12.34 -11.32
C MET A 1 -11.79 11.80 -12.39
N LYS A 2 -10.45 11.80 -12.16
CA LYS A 2 -9.41 11.20 -13.04
C LYS A 2 -9.15 9.71 -12.76
N THR A 3 -9.26 9.26 -11.51
CA THR A 3 -8.87 7.91 -11.04
C THR A 3 -9.65 6.76 -11.68
N ILE A 4 -10.91 6.99 -12.09
CA ILE A 4 -11.74 5.96 -12.74
C ILE A 4 -11.33 5.71 -14.19
N LYS A 5 -10.79 6.74 -14.85
CA LYS A 5 -10.33 6.63 -16.23
C LYS A 5 -9.17 5.63 -16.35
N ASN A 6 -8.24 5.66 -15.38
CA ASN A 6 -7.08 4.75 -15.35
C ASN A 6 -7.49 3.28 -15.11
N ARG A 7 -8.54 3.04 -14.31
CA ARG A 7 -9.03 1.69 -14.00
C ARG A 7 -9.70 1.01 -15.20
N GLN A 8 -10.58 1.70 -15.93
CA GLN A 8 -11.24 1.15 -17.12
C GLN A 8 -10.25 0.88 -18.25
N ILE A 9 -9.28 1.79 -18.46
CA ILE A 9 -8.17 1.60 -19.42
C ILE A 9 -7.43 0.30 -19.10
N TYR A 10 -7.11 0.07 -17.84
CA TYR A 10 -6.36 -1.11 -17.43
C TYR A 10 -7.13 -2.43 -17.56
N GLU A 11 -8.41 -2.46 -17.16
CA GLU A 11 -9.26 -3.65 -17.28
C GLU A 11 -9.45 -4.10 -18.73
N GLU A 12 -9.46 -3.15 -19.68
CA GLU A 12 -9.49 -3.45 -21.12
C GLU A 12 -8.13 -3.94 -21.66
N SER A 13 -6.99 -3.39 -21.21
CA SER A 13 -5.68 -3.97 -21.55
C SER A 13 -5.52 -5.39 -21.06
N ILE A 14 -5.99 -5.69 -19.85
CA ILE A 14 -5.92 -7.04 -19.29
C ILE A 14 -6.69 -8.02 -20.19
N LYS A 15 -7.88 -7.62 -20.68
CA LYS A 15 -8.67 -8.48 -21.59
C LYS A 15 -7.92 -8.80 -22.88
N LEU A 16 -7.09 -7.89 -23.39
CA LEU A 16 -6.22 -8.11 -24.56
C LEU A 16 -4.91 -8.87 -24.23
N ALA A 17 -4.28 -8.60 -23.09
CA ALA A 17 -3.01 -9.20 -22.66
C ALA A 17 -3.15 -10.68 -22.24
N LYS A 18 -4.37 -11.14 -21.94
CA LYS A 18 -4.72 -12.54 -21.65
C LYS A 18 -4.24 -13.57 -22.69
N HIS A 19 -3.75 -13.14 -23.85
CA HIS A 19 -3.20 -14.04 -24.87
C HIS A 19 -1.73 -14.47 -24.67
N LYS A 20 -0.94 -13.89 -23.74
CA LYS A 20 0.49 -14.25 -23.61
C LYS A 20 1.10 -14.32 -22.20
N THR A 21 0.49 -13.73 -21.17
CA THR A 21 1.05 -13.70 -19.80
C THR A 21 0.35 -14.69 -18.86
N SER A 22 1.10 -15.27 -17.90
CA SER A 22 0.54 -16.14 -16.86
C SER A 22 -0.51 -15.37 -16.05
N CYS A 23 -1.72 -15.93 -15.89
CA CYS A 23 -2.83 -15.32 -15.14
C CYS A 23 -2.40 -14.76 -13.77
N ARG A 24 -1.39 -15.36 -13.11
CA ARG A 24 -0.86 -14.89 -11.82
C ARG A 24 -0.20 -13.52 -11.88
N GLN A 25 0.55 -13.23 -12.95
CA GLN A 25 1.23 -11.95 -13.12
C GLN A 25 0.20 -10.83 -13.33
N ILE A 26 -0.80 -11.08 -14.17
CA ILE A 26 -1.91 -10.16 -14.42
C ILE A 26 -2.67 -9.83 -13.12
N THR A 27 -3.00 -10.83 -12.31
CA THR A 27 -3.66 -10.61 -11.01
C THR A 27 -2.81 -9.75 -10.07
N THR A 28 -1.50 -9.92 -10.11
CA THR A 28 -0.56 -9.14 -9.29
C THR A 28 -0.48 -7.70 -9.74
N GLU A 29 -0.30 -7.46 -11.02
CA GLU A 29 -0.28 -6.11 -11.60
C GLU A 29 -1.60 -5.39 -11.29
N GLN A 30 -2.73 -6.08 -11.36
CA GLN A 30 -4.04 -5.52 -11.00
C GLN A 30 -4.14 -5.19 -9.50
N LYS A 31 -3.61 -6.04 -8.63
CA LYS A 31 -3.52 -5.75 -7.19
C LYS A 31 -2.73 -4.46 -6.96
N ILE A 32 -1.56 -4.32 -7.59
CA ILE A 32 -0.68 -3.16 -7.44
C ILE A 32 -1.33 -1.89 -8.01
N LEU A 33 -1.93 -1.96 -9.19
CA LEU A 33 -2.64 -0.82 -9.75
C LEU A 33 -3.77 -0.35 -8.83
N ASN A 34 -4.55 -1.29 -8.27
CA ASN A 34 -5.60 -0.92 -7.33
C ASN A 34 -5.03 -0.17 -6.11
N GLN A 35 -3.86 -0.59 -5.59
CA GLN A 35 -3.19 0.14 -4.51
C GLN A 35 -2.74 1.53 -4.94
N LEU A 36 -2.14 1.66 -6.13
CA LEU A 36 -1.70 2.95 -6.68
C LEU A 36 -2.89 3.92 -6.88
N ILE A 37 -4.05 3.41 -7.30
CA ILE A 37 -5.29 4.18 -7.46
C ILE A 37 -5.84 4.66 -6.10
N MET A 38 -5.54 3.96 -5.00
CA MET A 38 -5.94 4.40 -3.65
C MET A 38 -5.04 5.50 -3.09
N ILE A 39 -3.92 5.81 -3.74
CA ILE A 39 -3.06 6.92 -3.33
C ILE A 39 -3.80 8.22 -3.65
N ASP A 40 -4.13 8.96 -2.59
CA ASP A 40 -4.77 10.26 -2.67
C ASP A 40 -3.74 11.32 -3.11
N ASP A 41 -3.46 11.33 -4.41
CA ASP A 41 -2.65 12.30 -5.14
C ASP A 41 -3.40 12.71 -6.41
N GLU A 42 -3.82 13.96 -6.49
CA GLU A 42 -4.60 14.46 -7.63
C GLU A 42 -3.76 14.61 -8.91
N GLU A 43 -2.44 14.66 -8.77
CA GLU A 43 -1.48 14.89 -9.84
C GLU A 43 -0.73 13.62 -10.25
N LEU A 44 -0.96 12.51 -9.56
CA LEU A 44 -0.41 11.21 -9.90
C LEU A 44 -0.94 10.73 -11.27
N MET A 45 -0.01 10.58 -12.20
CA MET A 45 -0.21 9.93 -13.48
C MET A 45 0.35 8.52 -13.43
N ILE A 46 -0.43 7.56 -13.96
CA ILE A 46 -0.07 6.15 -14.00
C ILE A 46 -0.16 5.70 -15.46
N LEU A 47 0.95 5.22 -16.00
CA LEU A 47 1.04 4.64 -17.33
C LEU A 47 1.35 3.15 -17.19
N CYS A 48 0.48 2.29 -17.71
CA CYS A 48 0.62 0.83 -17.64
C CYS A 48 1.18 0.30 -18.96
N HIS A 49 2.06 -0.70 -18.92
CA HIS A 49 2.63 -1.34 -20.11
C HIS A 49 3.32 -0.42 -21.14
N PRO A 50 4.07 0.64 -20.74
CA PRO A 50 4.82 1.42 -21.70
C PRO A 50 6.01 0.63 -22.25
N VAL A 51 6.27 0.84 -23.54
CA VAL A 51 7.41 0.30 -24.26
C VAL A 51 8.42 1.42 -24.52
N ILE A 52 9.61 1.26 -23.97
CA ILE A 52 10.74 2.15 -24.19
C ILE A 52 11.88 1.31 -24.74
N ASN A 53 12.37 1.65 -25.94
CA ASN A 53 13.46 0.93 -26.60
C ASN A 53 13.20 -0.60 -26.68
N LYS A 54 12.00 -0.98 -27.12
CA LYS A 54 11.53 -2.38 -27.23
C LYS A 54 11.44 -3.14 -25.90
N GLN A 55 11.58 -2.47 -24.76
CA GLN A 55 11.40 -3.05 -23.44
C GLN A 55 10.04 -2.65 -22.89
N GLU A 56 9.21 -3.63 -22.56
CA GLU A 56 7.92 -3.44 -21.92
C GLU A 56 8.09 -3.35 -20.40
N LEU A 57 7.48 -2.33 -19.80
CA LEU A 57 7.48 -2.05 -18.37
C LEU A 57 6.09 -2.28 -17.80
N GLU A 58 5.97 -2.58 -16.53
CA GLU A 58 4.66 -2.76 -15.91
C GLU A 58 4.01 -1.41 -15.64
N PHE A 59 4.71 -0.51 -14.95
CA PHE A 59 4.21 0.85 -14.72
C PHE A 59 5.29 1.93 -14.80
N ILE A 60 4.92 3.08 -15.36
CA ILE A 60 5.59 4.36 -15.15
C ILE A 60 4.62 5.27 -14.40
N LEU A 61 5.09 5.83 -13.30
CA LEU A 61 4.36 6.82 -12.52
C LEU A 61 5.02 8.18 -12.66
N TYR A 62 4.20 9.22 -12.62
CA TYR A 62 4.66 10.58 -12.50
C TYR A 62 3.84 11.34 -11.47
N SER A 63 4.51 12.10 -10.60
CA SER A 63 3.90 13.10 -9.75
C SER A 63 4.88 14.27 -9.60
N PRO A 64 4.42 15.53 -9.58
CA PRO A 64 5.28 16.67 -9.28
C PRO A 64 6.00 16.57 -7.93
N ASN A 65 5.47 15.77 -7.00
CA ASN A 65 6.06 15.58 -5.68
C ASN A 65 7.31 14.68 -5.70
N PHE A 66 7.40 13.74 -6.66
CA PHE A 66 8.48 12.74 -6.68
C PHE A 66 9.15 12.50 -8.03
N GLY A 67 8.77 13.24 -9.07
CA GLY A 67 9.24 13.04 -10.42
C GLY A 67 8.70 11.74 -11.03
N ILE A 68 9.57 10.96 -11.66
CA ILE A 68 9.20 9.72 -12.35
C ILE A 68 9.63 8.50 -11.54
N ARG A 69 8.72 7.54 -11.42
CA ARG A 69 8.99 6.23 -10.81
C ARG A 69 8.70 5.13 -11.82
N ILE A 70 9.68 4.29 -12.09
CA ILE A 70 9.51 3.08 -12.90
C ILE A 70 9.26 1.92 -11.94
N ILE A 71 8.10 1.29 -12.03
CA ILE A 71 7.77 0.11 -11.23
C ILE A 71 8.04 -1.14 -12.07
N LYS A 72 8.81 -2.05 -11.51
CA LYS A 72 9.06 -3.37 -12.07
C LYS A 72 8.57 -4.45 -11.13
N ILE A 73 7.79 -5.40 -11.67
CA ILE A 73 7.27 -6.53 -10.90
C ILE A 73 8.05 -7.78 -11.28
N HIS A 74 8.59 -8.47 -10.28
CA HIS A 74 9.40 -9.67 -10.48
C HIS A 74 8.80 -10.87 -9.74
N SER A 75 8.24 -11.80 -10.50
CA SER A 75 7.77 -13.08 -9.95
C SER A 75 8.94 -14.06 -9.87
N ILE A 76 9.67 -14.02 -8.75
CA ILE A 76 10.76 -14.95 -8.45
C ILE A 76 10.28 -15.95 -7.41
N ASN A 77 10.58 -17.23 -7.61
CA ASN A 77 10.45 -18.23 -6.55
C ASN A 77 11.68 -18.13 -5.63
N PHE A 78 11.50 -17.61 -4.42
CA PHE A 78 12.59 -17.47 -3.45
C PHE A 78 13.07 -18.80 -2.88
N GLU A 79 12.36 -19.91 -3.10
CA GLU A 79 12.84 -21.25 -2.72
C GLU A 79 14.17 -21.62 -3.40
N HIS A 80 14.46 -21.06 -4.58
CA HIS A 80 15.69 -21.32 -5.34
C HIS A 80 16.73 -20.20 -5.21
N VAL A 81 16.55 -19.28 -4.26
CA VAL A 81 17.48 -18.17 -4.03
C VAL A 81 18.50 -18.59 -2.98
N LEU A 82 19.78 -18.57 -3.36
CA LEU A 82 20.91 -18.84 -2.47
C LEU A 82 21.29 -17.61 -1.64
N GLY A 83 21.15 -16.42 -2.22
CA GLY A 83 21.61 -15.20 -1.59
C GLY A 83 21.00 -13.95 -2.22
N VAL A 84 20.97 -12.88 -1.42
CA VAL A 84 20.62 -11.53 -1.86
C VAL A 84 21.81 -10.63 -1.53
N CYS A 85 22.19 -9.74 -2.44
CA CYS A 85 23.27 -8.76 -2.21
C CYS A 85 22.71 -7.35 -2.00
N LEU A 86 23.52 -6.47 -1.39
CA LEU A 86 23.15 -5.09 -1.02
C LEU A 86 22.55 -4.25 -2.15
N ASN A 87 23.03 -4.47 -3.37
CA ASN A 87 22.59 -3.78 -4.58
C ASN A 87 21.36 -4.43 -5.24
N GLY A 88 20.66 -5.32 -4.54
CA GLY A 88 19.47 -6.00 -5.05
C GLY A 88 19.75 -7.18 -5.97
N LEU A 89 21.00 -7.62 -6.09
CA LEU A 89 21.32 -8.86 -6.83
C LEU A 89 20.77 -10.07 -6.11
N ILE A 90 20.23 -11.02 -6.87
CA ILE A 90 19.68 -12.26 -6.37
C ILE A 90 20.47 -13.41 -6.99
N GLU A 91 21.12 -14.21 -6.16
CA GLU A 91 21.85 -15.41 -6.56
C GLU A 91 20.93 -16.62 -6.50
N LEU A 92 20.84 -17.39 -7.58
CA LEU A 92 20.00 -18.58 -7.70
C LEU A 92 20.83 -19.86 -7.56
N GLU A 93 20.19 -20.97 -7.17
CA GLU A 93 20.81 -22.30 -6.95
C GLU A 93 21.69 -22.83 -8.09
N ASN A 94 21.50 -22.33 -9.31
CA ASN A 94 22.26 -22.71 -10.50
C ASN A 94 23.42 -21.76 -10.83
N ASN A 95 23.92 -21.01 -9.83
CA ASN A 95 24.92 -19.95 -9.97
C ASN A 95 24.53 -18.84 -10.95
N LYS A 96 23.24 -18.71 -11.30
CA LYS A 96 22.77 -17.57 -12.10
C LYS A 96 22.56 -16.39 -11.18
N ILE A 97 23.09 -15.25 -11.62
CA ILE A 97 22.88 -13.97 -10.95
C ILE A 97 21.74 -13.27 -11.67
N TYR A 98 20.67 -13.02 -10.93
CA TYR A 98 19.55 -12.21 -11.37
C TYR A 98 19.71 -10.77 -10.88
N LYS A 99 19.56 -9.82 -11.80
CA LYS A 99 19.72 -8.39 -11.52
C LYS A 99 18.40 -7.66 -11.82
N PRO A 100 17.47 -7.57 -10.85
CA PRO A 100 16.17 -6.93 -11.03
C PRO A 100 16.24 -5.55 -11.70
N SER A 101 17.29 -4.79 -11.38
CA SER A 101 17.52 -3.42 -11.85
C SER A 101 18.14 -3.31 -13.25
N ASP A 102 18.76 -4.35 -13.78
CA ASP A 102 19.55 -4.22 -15.02
C ASP A 102 18.66 -3.95 -16.24
N HIS A 103 17.47 -4.56 -16.29
CA HIS A 103 16.47 -4.24 -17.31
C HIS A 103 16.03 -2.77 -17.24
N ILE A 104 15.97 -2.21 -16.03
CA ILE A 104 15.44 -0.87 -15.78
C ILE A 104 16.49 0.19 -16.04
N ARG A 105 17.79 -0.14 -15.91
CA ARG A 105 18.89 0.80 -16.20
C ARG A 105 18.86 1.29 -17.65
N GLY A 106 18.58 0.39 -18.60
CA GLY A 106 18.43 0.73 -20.01
C GLY A 106 17.27 1.70 -20.23
N VAL A 107 16.09 1.36 -19.72
CA VAL A 107 14.90 2.23 -19.76
C VAL A 107 15.17 3.59 -19.13
N LYS A 108 15.73 3.64 -17.91
CA LYS A 108 16.03 4.89 -17.21
C LYS A 108 16.93 5.79 -18.05
N LYS A 109 17.96 5.22 -18.69
CA LYS A 109 18.87 5.97 -19.57
C LYS A 109 18.14 6.53 -20.79
N GLU A 110 17.31 5.72 -21.45
CA GLU A 110 16.55 6.18 -22.62
C GLU A 110 15.49 7.22 -22.25
N LEU A 111 14.80 7.04 -21.12
CA LEU A 111 13.83 8.03 -20.62
C LEU A 111 14.52 9.34 -20.23
N SER A 112 15.71 9.29 -19.64
CA SER A 112 16.51 10.49 -19.34
C SER A 112 16.85 11.25 -20.62
N LYS A 113 17.31 10.54 -21.67
CA LYS A 113 17.58 11.16 -22.97
C LYS A 113 16.34 11.79 -23.59
N LEU A 114 15.19 11.11 -23.49
CA LEU A 114 13.91 11.64 -24.00
C LEU A 114 13.51 12.91 -23.25
N LEU A 115 13.70 12.97 -21.93
CA LEU A 115 13.41 14.17 -21.14
C LEU A 115 14.34 15.33 -21.48
N GLU A 116 15.57 15.05 -21.90
CA GLU A 116 16.58 16.04 -22.28
C GLU A 116 16.44 16.57 -23.71
N THR A 117 15.53 16.02 -24.54
CA THR A 117 15.34 16.55 -25.89
C THR A 117 14.73 17.96 -25.86
N GLU A 118 14.98 18.74 -26.91
CA GLU A 118 14.50 20.12 -27.05
C GLU A 118 12.97 20.21 -26.88
N ASP A 119 12.23 19.19 -27.35
CA ASP A 119 10.76 19.12 -27.29
C ASP A 119 10.19 19.13 -25.87
N PHE A 120 10.95 18.66 -24.89
CA PHE A 120 10.50 18.52 -23.50
C PHE A 120 11.26 19.46 -22.56
N SER A 121 12.58 19.59 -22.73
CA SER A 121 13.47 20.41 -21.88
C SER A 121 13.27 20.12 -20.38
N LEU A 122 13.08 18.84 -20.05
CA LEU A 122 12.75 18.35 -18.71
C LEU A 122 13.99 17.80 -17.98
N SER A 123 15.12 18.50 -18.08
CA SER A 123 16.37 18.08 -17.43
C SER A 123 16.24 18.12 -15.90
N GLY A 124 16.82 17.12 -15.23
CA GLY A 124 16.89 17.10 -13.76
C GLY A 124 15.68 16.50 -13.05
N ILE A 125 14.67 16.00 -13.78
CA ILE A 125 13.58 15.23 -13.16
C ILE A 125 14.15 13.93 -12.58
N PRO A 126 13.92 13.64 -11.29
CA PRO A 126 14.38 12.39 -10.71
C PRO A 126 13.64 11.21 -11.34
N ILE A 127 14.40 10.26 -11.85
CA ILE A 127 13.90 8.97 -12.32
C ILE A 127 14.39 7.90 -11.38
N GLU A 128 13.50 7.33 -10.59
CA GLU A 128 13.84 6.21 -9.71
C GLU A 128 13.09 4.95 -10.08
N THR A 129 13.48 3.89 -9.40
CA THR A 129 13.04 2.53 -9.68
C THR A 129 12.54 1.92 -8.40
N LEU A 130 11.38 1.28 -8.51
CA LEU A 130 10.77 0.51 -7.44
C LEU A 130 10.53 -0.90 -7.95
N VAL A 131 11.17 -1.86 -7.29
CA VAL A 131 11.04 -3.27 -7.59
C VAL A 131 10.04 -3.88 -6.61
N ILE A 132 9.06 -4.61 -7.14
CA ILE A 132 8.05 -5.28 -6.34
C ILE A 132 8.19 -6.80 -6.51
N PHE A 133 8.34 -7.50 -5.38
CA PHE A 133 8.38 -8.96 -5.31
C PHE A 133 7.04 -9.49 -4.76
N PRO A 134 6.07 -9.79 -5.64
CA PRO A 134 4.78 -10.31 -5.22
C PRO A 134 4.89 -11.73 -4.69
N ASN A 135 4.00 -12.08 -3.75
CA ASN A 135 3.95 -13.38 -3.08
C ASN A 135 5.20 -13.73 -2.26
N VAL A 136 6.04 -12.74 -1.96
CA VAL A 136 7.22 -12.87 -1.12
C VAL A 136 7.00 -12.01 0.10
N LEU A 137 7.08 -12.59 1.30
CA LEU A 137 6.94 -11.84 2.53
C LEU A 137 8.26 -11.18 2.90
N LYS A 138 8.21 -9.95 3.42
CA LYS A 138 9.42 -9.22 3.84
C LYS A 138 10.19 -10.00 4.90
N GLU A 139 9.48 -10.61 5.83
CA GLU A 139 10.03 -11.39 6.95
C GLU A 139 10.81 -12.62 6.45
N GLN A 140 10.37 -13.25 5.35
CA GLN A 140 11.10 -14.35 4.73
C GLN A 140 12.45 -13.89 4.22
N ILE A 141 12.51 -12.69 3.63
CA ILE A 141 13.77 -12.13 3.13
C ILE A 141 14.70 -11.74 4.28
N GLU A 142 14.16 -11.09 5.30
CA GLU A 142 14.96 -10.72 6.48
C GLU A 142 15.58 -11.95 7.13
N THR A 143 14.76 -12.97 7.40
CA THR A 143 15.17 -14.18 8.12
C THR A 143 16.15 -15.03 7.33
N ASN A 144 16.00 -15.13 6.00
CA ASN A 144 16.78 -16.08 5.20
C ASN A 144 18.04 -15.46 4.60
N TYR A 145 18.05 -14.15 4.33
CA TYR A 145 19.13 -13.55 3.52
C TYR A 145 19.79 -12.33 4.16
N LEU A 146 19.08 -11.61 5.03
CA LEU A 146 19.56 -10.31 5.51
C LEU A 146 19.96 -10.32 6.99
N ASN A 147 19.96 -11.45 7.69
CA ASN A 147 20.27 -11.48 9.13
C ASN A 147 21.59 -10.79 9.48
N ASP A 148 22.63 -11.03 8.68
CA ASP A 148 23.98 -10.48 8.92
C ASP A 148 24.16 -9.05 8.41
N TRP A 149 23.13 -8.46 7.81
CA TRP A 149 23.21 -7.11 7.28
C TRP A 149 23.03 -6.06 8.37
N SER A 150 23.82 -4.99 8.27
CA SER A 150 23.62 -3.80 9.09
C SER A 150 22.24 -3.17 8.83
N TYR A 151 21.73 -2.41 9.80
CA TYR A 151 20.49 -1.64 9.63
C TYR A 151 20.53 -0.72 8.40
N LYS A 152 21.66 -0.03 8.18
CA LYS A 152 21.86 0.86 7.03
C LYS A 152 21.75 0.09 5.70
N SER A 153 22.38 -1.08 5.64
CA SER A 153 22.32 -1.98 4.48
C SER A 153 20.91 -2.45 4.17
N LYS A 154 20.16 -2.88 5.19
CA LYS A 154 18.75 -3.26 5.05
C LYS A 154 17.91 -2.08 4.56
N SER A 155 18.10 -0.90 5.15
CA SER A 155 17.37 0.32 4.79
C SER A 155 17.59 0.69 3.32
N MET A 156 18.85 0.70 2.85
CA MET A 156 19.17 0.96 1.44
C MET A 156 18.55 -0.08 0.48
N PHE A 157 18.48 -1.34 0.88
CA PHE A 157 17.82 -2.36 0.07
C PHE A 157 16.30 -2.15 0.02
N TYR A 158 15.65 -1.95 1.16
CA TYR A 158 14.22 -1.70 1.23
C TYR A 158 13.79 -0.36 0.65
N GLU A 159 14.72 0.54 0.36
CA GLU A 159 14.43 1.79 -0.34
C GLU A 159 13.84 1.56 -1.73
N HIS A 160 14.37 0.57 -2.46
CA HIS A 160 14.00 0.31 -3.84
C HIS A 160 13.23 -1.00 -4.01
N HIS A 161 12.96 -1.74 -2.94
CA HIS A 161 12.31 -3.05 -2.99
C HIS A 161 11.11 -3.11 -2.06
N LEU A 162 9.98 -3.58 -2.59
CA LEU A 162 8.74 -3.84 -1.88
C LEU A 162 8.34 -5.30 -1.97
N PHE A 163 7.72 -5.79 -0.90
CA PHE A 163 7.30 -7.17 -0.73
C PHE A 163 5.77 -7.25 -0.60
N ASP A 164 5.21 -8.46 -0.67
CA ASP A 164 3.75 -8.63 -0.69
C ASP A 164 3.07 -8.12 0.59
N SER A 165 3.76 -8.21 1.73
CA SER A 165 3.35 -7.64 3.01
C SER A 165 3.21 -6.12 2.95
N ASP A 166 4.11 -5.44 2.22
CA ASP A 166 4.10 -3.98 2.07
C ASP A 166 2.95 -3.51 1.16
N LEU A 167 2.54 -4.33 0.18
CA LEU A 167 1.44 -4.03 -0.74
C LEU A 167 0.06 -4.03 -0.07
N LEU A 168 -0.05 -4.56 1.15
CA LEU A 168 -1.32 -4.55 1.91
C LEU A 168 -1.63 -3.17 2.49
N LEU A 169 -0.63 -2.30 2.62
CA LEU A 169 -0.74 -1.01 3.27
C LEU A 169 -0.46 0.11 2.24
N PRO A 170 -1.50 0.79 1.72
CA PRO A 170 -1.33 1.90 0.77
C PRO A 170 -0.37 2.99 1.27
N SER A 171 -0.29 3.17 2.59
CA SER A 171 0.62 4.13 3.24
C SER A 171 2.09 3.81 3.01
N ILE A 172 2.48 2.54 2.97
CA ILE A 172 3.87 2.12 2.72
C ILE A 172 4.22 2.36 1.24
N LEU A 173 3.34 1.97 0.33
CA LEU A 173 3.53 2.25 -1.09
C LEU A 173 3.65 3.76 -1.33
N LYS A 174 2.77 4.56 -0.69
CA LYS A 174 2.86 6.02 -0.74
C LYS A 174 4.20 6.53 -0.19
N SER A 175 4.63 6.11 0.99
CA SER A 175 5.90 6.61 1.56
C SER A 175 7.11 6.28 0.69
N LYS A 176 7.11 5.13 -0.01
CA LYS A 176 8.16 4.78 -0.97
C LYS A 176 8.14 5.62 -2.25
N LEU A 177 6.96 6.00 -2.72
CA LEU A 177 6.85 6.84 -3.91
C LEU A 177 7.31 8.28 -3.63
N TYR A 178 6.90 8.85 -2.50
CA TYR A 178 7.12 10.26 -2.12
C TYR A 178 8.48 10.56 -1.51
N ARG A 179 9.40 9.60 -1.52
CA ARG A 179 10.74 9.79 -1.00
C ARG A 179 11.57 10.55 -2.03
N THR A 180 11.39 11.87 -2.09
CA THR A 180 12.34 12.79 -2.73
C THR A 180 13.16 13.45 -1.64
N ASP A 181 14.45 13.65 -1.91
CA ASP A 181 15.22 14.63 -1.15
C ASP A 181 14.41 15.94 -1.17
N GLU A 182 14.05 16.45 0.01
CA GLU A 182 13.10 17.57 0.24
C GLU A 182 13.42 18.86 -0.55
N ASN A 183 14.55 18.89 -1.25
CA ASN A 183 15.09 20.03 -1.97
C ASN A 183 14.78 20.05 -3.47
N VAL A 184 14.18 19.01 -4.06
CA VAL A 184 13.81 19.04 -5.49
C VAL A 184 12.40 19.59 -5.65
N SER A 185 12.29 20.91 -5.55
CA SER A 185 11.08 21.63 -5.93
C SER A 185 10.92 21.56 -7.45
N ILE A 186 10.15 20.59 -7.96
CA ILE A 186 9.77 20.46 -9.39
C ILE A 186 8.74 21.55 -9.75
N THR A 187 8.99 22.81 -9.37
CA THR A 187 7.96 23.86 -9.30
C THR A 187 7.68 24.62 -10.59
N SER A 188 8.17 24.19 -11.76
CA SER A 188 7.76 24.86 -13.01
C SER A 188 7.86 24.03 -14.27
N LEU A 189 8.10 22.72 -14.16
CA LEU A 189 8.10 21.84 -15.33
C LEU A 189 6.64 21.62 -15.71
N GLN A 190 6.23 22.23 -16.82
CA GLN A 190 4.84 22.26 -17.24
C GLN A 190 4.33 20.82 -17.31
N HIS A 191 3.42 20.47 -16.42
CA HIS A 191 2.72 19.17 -16.37
C HIS A 191 2.29 18.69 -17.76
N GLU A 192 2.03 19.64 -18.66
CA GLU A 192 1.74 19.42 -20.07
C GLU A 192 2.87 18.74 -20.87
N HIS A 193 4.14 19.06 -20.64
CA HIS A 193 5.29 18.45 -21.33
C HIS A 193 5.51 17.01 -20.90
N ILE A 194 5.46 16.72 -19.59
CA ILE A 194 5.51 15.34 -19.10
C ILE A 194 4.35 14.54 -19.66
N LYS A 195 3.15 15.14 -19.68
CA LYS A 195 1.99 14.47 -20.26
C LYS A 195 2.19 14.19 -21.75
N LYS A 196 2.69 15.16 -22.53
CA LYS A 196 3.03 14.95 -23.95
C LYS A 196 4.06 13.83 -24.12
N LEU A 197 5.07 13.76 -23.26
CA LEU A 197 6.05 12.68 -23.27
C LEU A 197 5.39 11.34 -23.02
N LEU A 198 4.63 11.21 -21.92
CA LEU A 198 3.97 9.96 -21.55
C LEU A 198 2.95 9.53 -22.62
N ASP A 199 2.26 10.49 -23.25
CA ASP A 199 1.34 10.25 -24.37
C ASP A 199 2.10 9.84 -25.66
N SER A 200 3.40 10.18 -25.79
CA SER A 200 4.25 9.81 -26.94
C SER A 200 4.89 8.42 -26.83
N LEU A 201 4.93 7.85 -25.62
CA LEU A 201 5.51 6.53 -25.41
C LEU A 201 4.65 5.46 -26.08
N GLU A 202 5.30 4.54 -26.81
CA GLU A 202 4.62 3.39 -27.38
C GLU A 202 4.04 2.52 -26.26
N LEU A 203 2.82 2.00 -26.44
CA LEU A 203 2.20 1.06 -25.51
C LEU A 203 2.35 -0.35 -26.09
N GLY A 204 2.80 -1.30 -25.28
CA GLY A 204 3.20 -2.65 -25.73
C GLY A 204 2.08 -3.44 -26.40
N HIS A 205 0.84 -3.04 -26.18
CA HIS A 205 -0.35 -3.53 -26.88
C HIS A 205 -1.27 -2.34 -27.23
N LYS A 206 -1.68 -2.25 -28.50
CA LYS A 206 -2.54 -1.20 -29.12
C LYS A 206 -3.56 -0.62 -28.12
N PHE A 207 -3.39 0.65 -27.76
CA PHE A 207 -4.44 1.44 -27.11
C PHE A 207 -5.03 2.47 -28.06
N ILE A 208 -6.35 2.55 -28.01
CA ILE A 208 -7.17 3.52 -28.71
C ILE A 208 -7.34 4.74 -27.81
N HIS A 209 -6.99 5.92 -28.31
CA HIS A 209 -7.31 7.19 -27.67
C HIS A 209 -8.77 7.53 -27.98
N LEU A 210 -9.69 7.42 -27.01
CA LEU A 210 -11.11 7.81 -27.21
C LEU A 210 -11.74 8.48 -25.96
N PRO A 211 -12.84 9.24 -26.14
CA PRO A 211 -13.05 10.54 -25.49
C PRO A 211 -13.79 10.49 -24.15
N LYS A 212 -13.93 11.67 -23.54
CA LYS A 212 -14.57 11.98 -22.27
C LYS A 212 -16.00 11.40 -22.14
N GLN A 213 -16.18 10.32 -21.39
CA GLN A 213 -17.37 10.12 -20.55
C GLN A 213 -16.98 9.44 -19.24
N GLN A 214 -17.41 10.04 -18.12
CA GLN A 214 -17.02 9.68 -16.75
C GLN A 214 -18.10 8.83 -16.09
N LYS A 215 -17.75 7.63 -15.63
CA LYS A 215 -18.48 6.94 -14.56
C LYS A 215 -17.71 7.10 -13.25
N THR A 216 -18.40 7.14 -12.11
CA THR A 216 -17.74 7.21 -10.79
C THR A 216 -17.24 5.83 -10.34
N SER A 217 -16.30 5.74 -9.40
CA SER A 217 -15.76 4.44 -8.91
C SER A 217 -16.84 3.61 -8.24
N LYS A 218 -17.81 4.29 -7.62
CA LYS A 218 -19.05 3.69 -7.13
C LYS A 218 -19.87 3.08 -8.26
N GLN A 219 -20.02 3.81 -9.37
CA GLN A 219 -20.83 3.36 -10.52
C GLN A 219 -20.19 2.18 -11.26
N VAL A 220 -18.86 2.10 -11.33
CA VAL A 220 -18.17 0.92 -11.88
C VAL A 220 -18.43 -0.32 -11.02
N VAL A 221 -18.32 -0.21 -9.70
CA VAL A 221 -18.59 -1.33 -8.80
C VAL A 221 -20.08 -1.70 -8.78
N GLU A 222 -20.99 -0.74 -8.91
CA GLU A 222 -22.43 -0.99 -9.05
C GLU A 222 -22.75 -1.70 -10.37
N ASP A 223 -22.13 -1.30 -11.48
CA ASP A 223 -22.30 -1.95 -12.78
C ASP A 223 -21.75 -3.39 -12.76
N GLU A 224 -20.58 -3.63 -12.16
CA GLU A 224 -20.01 -4.98 -11.98
C GLU A 224 -20.92 -5.87 -11.11
N LEU A 225 -21.51 -5.30 -10.04
CA LEU A 225 -22.39 -6.04 -9.15
C LEU A 225 -23.70 -6.42 -9.84
N VAL A 226 -24.27 -5.53 -10.66
CA VAL A 226 -25.43 -5.82 -11.51
C VAL A 226 -25.12 -6.90 -12.54
N GLU A 227 -23.93 -6.89 -13.15
CA GLU A 227 -23.51 -7.92 -14.10
C GLU A 227 -23.27 -9.27 -13.42
N LEU A 228 -22.70 -9.28 -12.21
CA LEU A 228 -22.56 -10.49 -11.38
C LEU A 228 -23.93 -11.06 -10.97
N GLU A 229 -24.88 -10.22 -10.56
CA GLU A 229 -26.25 -10.64 -10.26
C GLU A 229 -26.92 -11.31 -11.47
N LYS A 230 -26.76 -10.74 -12.67
CA LYS A 230 -27.26 -11.35 -13.92
C LYS A 230 -26.62 -12.72 -14.19
N ARG A 231 -25.31 -12.86 -13.97
CA ARG A 231 -24.59 -14.15 -14.13
C ARG A 231 -25.06 -15.18 -13.11
N CYS A 232 -25.16 -14.81 -11.84
CA CYS A 232 -25.71 -15.66 -10.78
C CYS A 232 -27.14 -16.12 -11.08
N TYR A 233 -27.99 -15.22 -11.59
CA TYR A 233 -29.36 -15.55 -11.99
C TYR A 233 -29.38 -16.56 -13.13
N LYS A 234 -28.61 -16.31 -14.19
CA LYS A 234 -28.51 -17.22 -15.35
C LYS A 234 -28.04 -18.62 -14.93
N GLU A 235 -27.02 -18.70 -14.09
CA GLU A 235 -26.48 -19.97 -13.60
C GLU A 235 -27.50 -20.73 -12.74
N ARG A 236 -28.24 -20.04 -11.86
CA ARG A 236 -29.34 -20.66 -11.09
C ARG A 236 -30.43 -21.21 -12.01
N THR A 237 -30.82 -20.47 -13.05
CA THR A 237 -31.82 -20.96 -14.02
C THR A 237 -31.30 -22.19 -14.77
N SER A 238 -30.02 -22.21 -15.17
CA SER A 238 -29.38 -23.37 -15.79
C SER A 238 -29.37 -24.59 -14.85
N GLN A 239 -29.08 -24.41 -13.56
CA GLN A 239 -29.13 -25.49 -12.57
C GLN A 239 -30.56 -26.01 -12.32
N GLN A 240 -31.57 -25.14 -12.35
CA GLN A 240 -32.98 -25.53 -12.24
C GLN A 240 -33.42 -26.35 -13.45
N LEU A 241 -33.04 -25.95 -14.67
CA LEU A 241 -33.31 -26.70 -15.89
C LEU A 241 -32.64 -28.08 -15.84
N LEU A 242 -31.36 -28.13 -15.46
CA LEU A 242 -30.61 -29.37 -15.33
C LEU A 242 -31.23 -30.31 -14.27
N THR A 243 -31.78 -29.75 -13.19
CA THR A 243 -32.47 -30.55 -12.16
C THR A 243 -33.76 -31.16 -12.69
N LYS A 244 -34.54 -30.42 -13.49
CA LYS A 244 -35.72 -30.96 -14.18
C LYS A 244 -35.35 -32.04 -15.19
N GLU A 245 -34.29 -31.84 -15.98
CA GLU A 245 -33.80 -32.87 -16.92
C GLU A 245 -33.37 -34.16 -16.19
N ILE A 246 -32.76 -34.03 -15.00
CA ILE A 246 -32.43 -35.19 -14.14
C ILE A 246 -33.70 -35.88 -13.64
N GLU A 247 -34.70 -35.13 -13.19
CA GLU A 247 -35.99 -35.68 -12.74
C GLU A 247 -36.71 -36.42 -13.88
N GLU A 248 -36.74 -35.85 -15.08
CA GLU A 248 -37.29 -36.48 -16.29
C GLU A 248 -36.50 -37.74 -16.67
N ALA A 249 -35.16 -37.67 -16.68
CA ALA A 249 -34.32 -38.82 -16.99
C ALA A 249 -34.51 -39.97 -15.99
N ASN A 250 -34.71 -39.66 -14.71
CA ASN A 250 -35.00 -40.63 -13.66
C ASN A 250 -36.32 -41.39 -13.88
N THR A 251 -37.27 -40.85 -14.66
CA THR A 251 -38.50 -41.57 -15.03
C THR A 251 -38.30 -42.56 -16.19
N CYS A 252 -37.15 -42.52 -16.89
CA CYS A 252 -36.84 -43.35 -18.06
C CYS A 252 -35.74 -44.40 -17.83
N THR A 253 -35.37 -44.70 -16.59
CA THR A 253 -34.15 -45.46 -16.21
C THR A 253 -34.18 -46.97 -16.44
N SER A 254 -35.09 -47.50 -17.25
CA SER A 254 -35.13 -48.96 -17.56
C SER A 254 -34.12 -49.39 -18.62
N THR A 255 -33.23 -48.51 -19.09
CA THR A 255 -32.24 -48.80 -20.14
C THR A 255 -30.84 -48.33 -19.75
N ASP A 256 -29.80 -49.06 -20.18
CA ASP A 256 -28.39 -48.73 -19.93
C ASP A 256 -28.02 -47.31 -20.45
N ALA A 257 -28.63 -46.89 -21.56
CA ALA A 257 -28.49 -45.54 -22.10
C ALA A 257 -29.05 -44.45 -21.15
N GLY A 258 -30.02 -44.78 -20.30
CA GLY A 258 -30.54 -43.89 -19.26
C GLY A 258 -29.53 -43.67 -18.12
N GLN A 259 -28.76 -44.69 -17.76
CA GLN A 259 -27.75 -44.60 -16.69
C GLN A 259 -26.54 -43.75 -17.10
N GLU A 260 -26.03 -43.90 -18.34
CA GLU A 260 -24.93 -43.07 -18.84
C GLU A 260 -25.29 -41.58 -18.93
N ARG A 261 -26.54 -41.29 -19.33
CA ARG A 261 -27.07 -39.92 -19.35
C ARG A 261 -27.13 -39.34 -17.93
N LEU A 262 -27.61 -40.12 -16.95
CA LEU A 262 -27.70 -39.69 -15.56
C LEU A 262 -26.33 -39.31 -14.97
N ILE A 263 -25.29 -40.14 -15.18
CA ILE A 263 -23.92 -39.84 -14.73
C ILE A 263 -23.40 -38.54 -15.34
N THR A 264 -23.66 -38.32 -16.64
CA THR A 264 -23.25 -37.11 -17.35
C THR A 264 -23.94 -35.86 -16.78
N PHE A 265 -25.24 -35.95 -16.46
CA PHE A 265 -25.99 -34.86 -15.87
C PHE A 265 -25.54 -34.55 -14.43
N GLU A 266 -25.27 -35.56 -13.62
CA GLU A 266 -24.76 -35.35 -12.25
C GLU A 266 -23.37 -34.69 -12.24
N SER A 267 -22.48 -35.07 -13.16
CA SER A 267 -21.17 -34.42 -13.31
C SER A 267 -21.32 -32.93 -13.68
N LYS A 268 -22.20 -32.62 -14.64
CA LYS A 268 -22.53 -31.23 -15.01
C LYS A 268 -23.12 -30.45 -13.84
N LYS A 269 -23.98 -31.07 -13.03
CA LYS A 269 -24.57 -30.46 -11.83
C LYS A 269 -23.50 -30.10 -10.80
N ARG A 270 -22.53 -30.98 -10.56
CA ARG A 270 -21.40 -30.71 -9.65
C ARG A 270 -20.51 -29.57 -10.15
N GLN A 271 -20.19 -29.55 -11.45
CA GLN A 271 -19.41 -28.46 -12.04
C GLN A 271 -20.14 -27.11 -11.96
N GLY A 272 -21.43 -27.08 -12.29
CA GLY A 272 -22.25 -25.86 -12.15
C GLY A 272 -22.38 -25.40 -10.69
N SER A 273 -22.49 -26.32 -9.74
CA SER A 273 -22.54 -25.99 -8.30
C SER A 273 -21.27 -25.27 -7.84
N ASN A 274 -20.09 -25.81 -8.19
CA ASN A 274 -18.82 -25.18 -7.84
C ASN A 274 -18.69 -23.79 -8.48
N HIS A 275 -19.12 -23.64 -9.75
CA HIS A 275 -19.08 -22.35 -10.43
C HIS A 275 -20.02 -21.31 -9.80
N LEU A 276 -21.21 -21.73 -9.37
CA LEU A 276 -22.15 -20.86 -8.66
C LEU A 276 -21.60 -20.42 -7.30
N ASP A 277 -20.95 -21.32 -6.55
CA ASP A 277 -20.34 -20.99 -5.26
C ASP A 277 -19.22 -19.96 -5.40
N ASP A 278 -18.43 -20.03 -6.48
CA ASP A 278 -17.41 -19.04 -6.81
C ASP A 278 -18.04 -17.67 -7.14
N LEU A 279 -19.09 -17.64 -7.97
CA LEU A 279 -19.82 -16.41 -8.30
C LEU A 279 -20.48 -15.78 -7.06
N VAL A 280 -21.03 -16.59 -6.16
CA VAL A 280 -21.62 -16.11 -4.89
C VAL A 280 -20.53 -15.55 -3.97
N ARG A 281 -19.35 -16.16 -3.94
CA ARG A 281 -18.20 -15.66 -3.17
C ARG A 281 -17.70 -14.33 -3.72
N GLU A 282 -17.61 -14.20 -5.03
CA GLU A 282 -17.25 -12.96 -5.73
C GLU A 282 -18.29 -11.86 -5.46
N HIS A 283 -19.59 -12.17 -5.57
CA HIS A 283 -20.67 -11.26 -5.22
C HIS A 283 -20.59 -10.77 -3.75
N ARG A 284 -20.32 -11.68 -2.81
CA ARG A 284 -20.14 -11.33 -1.39
C ARG A 284 -18.95 -10.39 -1.19
N TYR A 285 -17.86 -10.63 -1.91
CA TYR A 285 -16.69 -9.75 -1.89
C TYR A 285 -17.04 -8.33 -2.37
N PHE A 286 -17.66 -8.18 -3.54
CA PHE A 286 -18.03 -6.86 -4.07
C PHE A 286 -19.07 -6.13 -3.21
N SER A 287 -20.04 -6.85 -2.65
CA SER A 287 -21.00 -6.30 -1.68
C SER A 287 -20.31 -5.74 -0.43
N ASN A 288 -19.33 -6.47 0.11
CA ASN A 288 -18.54 -6.01 1.25
C ASN A 288 -17.68 -4.77 0.90
N VAL A 289 -17.14 -4.72 -0.32
CA VAL A 289 -16.41 -3.54 -0.81
C VAL A 289 -17.34 -2.32 -0.89
N LEU A 290 -18.54 -2.44 -1.46
CA LEU A 290 -19.52 -1.34 -1.49
C LEU A 290 -19.94 -0.88 -0.09
N GLN A 291 -20.15 -1.81 0.84
CA GLN A 291 -20.43 -1.46 2.24
C GLN A 291 -19.27 -0.70 2.88
N ARG A 292 -18.03 -1.11 2.64
CA ARG A 292 -16.84 -0.38 3.11
C ARG A 292 -16.74 1.01 2.49
N ILE A 293 -17.01 1.16 1.19
CA ILE A 293 -17.03 2.47 0.52
C ILE A 293 -18.09 3.38 1.13
N LYS A 294 -19.29 2.85 1.44
CA LYS A 294 -20.36 3.60 2.11
C LYS A 294 -19.94 4.02 3.53
N ARG A 295 -19.42 3.10 4.35
CA ARG A 295 -18.93 3.41 5.71
C ARG A 295 -17.76 4.37 5.71
N ASN A 296 -16.81 4.22 4.79
CA ASN A 296 -15.66 5.11 4.67
C ASN A 296 -16.09 6.53 4.26
N LYS A 297 -17.15 6.71 3.47
CA LYS A 297 -17.69 8.05 3.19
C LYS A 297 -18.29 8.72 4.43
N GLU A 298 -19.03 7.96 5.24
CA GLU A 298 -19.56 8.47 6.52
C GLU A 298 -18.43 8.79 7.51
N HIS A 299 -17.39 7.96 7.54
CA HIS A 299 -16.21 8.17 8.36
C HIS A 299 -15.37 9.35 7.87
N LEU A 300 -15.14 9.49 6.55
CA LEU A 300 -14.44 10.65 5.96
C LEU A 300 -15.21 11.95 6.19
N PHE A 301 -16.55 11.92 6.17
CA PHE A 301 -17.34 13.11 6.49
C PHE A 301 -17.11 13.56 7.94
N LYS A 302 -17.10 12.63 8.89
CA LYS A 302 -16.76 12.91 10.29
C LYS A 302 -15.30 13.33 10.46
N LEU A 303 -14.37 12.72 9.73
CA LEU A 303 -12.95 13.04 9.79
C LEU A 303 -12.64 14.40 9.17
N ASN A 304 -13.29 14.78 8.07
CA ASN A 304 -13.13 16.09 7.45
C ASN A 304 -13.75 17.20 8.33
N PHE A 305 -14.83 16.90 9.04
CA PHE A 305 -15.36 17.79 10.08
C PHE A 305 -14.34 17.99 11.22
N MET A 306 -13.71 16.92 11.70
CA MET A 306 -12.66 17.00 12.73
C MET A 306 -11.35 17.63 12.23
N LYS A 307 -10.99 17.42 10.95
CA LYS A 307 -9.85 18.09 10.32
C LYS A 307 -10.08 19.59 10.22
N GLY A 308 -11.29 20.03 9.88
CA GLY A 308 -11.63 21.46 9.87
C GLY A 308 -11.38 22.13 11.23
N THR A 309 -11.79 21.48 12.32
CA THR A 309 -11.54 21.97 13.68
C THR A 309 -10.07 21.89 14.09
N LEU A 310 -9.36 20.82 13.69
CA LEU A 310 -7.94 20.65 13.98
C LEU A 310 -7.07 21.65 13.19
N THR A 311 -7.39 21.95 11.94
CA THR A 311 -6.68 22.95 11.13
C THR A 311 -6.81 24.34 11.74
N ILE A 312 -7.99 24.69 12.28
CA ILE A 312 -8.17 25.95 13.01
C ILE A 312 -7.29 25.98 14.27
N LEU A 313 -7.23 24.87 15.01
CA LEU A 313 -6.39 24.75 16.20
C LEU A 313 -4.89 24.84 15.87
N VAL A 314 -4.45 24.17 14.80
CA VAL A 314 -3.05 24.18 14.34
C VAL A 314 -2.67 25.56 13.81
N VAL A 315 -3.55 26.27 13.09
CA VAL A 315 -3.32 27.67 12.71
C VAL A 315 -3.19 28.56 13.95
N PHE A 316 -3.97 28.30 14.99
CA PHE A 316 -3.89 29.02 16.27
C PHE A 316 -2.58 28.72 17.02
N ILE A 317 -2.14 27.46 17.03
CA ILE A 317 -0.86 27.04 17.63
C ILE A 317 0.33 27.58 16.82
N ILE A 318 0.27 27.54 15.48
CA ILE A 318 1.27 28.15 14.60
C ILE A 318 1.30 29.67 14.78
N PHE A 319 0.16 30.33 14.98
CA PHE A 319 0.13 31.75 15.33
C PHE A 319 0.83 32.03 16.68
N ILE A 320 0.72 31.12 17.65
CA ILE A 320 1.44 31.19 18.94
C ILE A 320 2.93 30.87 18.76
N ALA A 321 3.27 29.87 17.94
CA ALA A 321 4.65 29.43 17.70
C ALA A 321 5.43 30.36 16.75
N LEU A 322 4.77 31.05 15.80
CA LEU A 322 5.41 32.10 15.00
C LEU A 322 5.81 33.32 15.86
N ASN A 323 5.23 33.45 17.06
CA ASN A 323 5.69 34.42 18.06
C ASN A 323 6.89 33.90 18.89
N ASN A 324 7.25 32.62 18.81
CA ASN A 324 8.32 31.97 19.57
C ASN A 324 9.12 31.02 18.66
N GLY A 325 10.17 31.54 18.02
CA GLY A 325 10.88 30.86 16.92
C GLY A 325 11.50 29.48 17.24
N PRO A 326 11.61 28.56 16.25
CA PRO A 326 12.04 27.17 16.48
C PRO A 326 13.45 26.83 15.97
N GLN A 327 14.03 25.72 16.43
CA GLN A 327 15.07 24.96 15.71
C GLN A 327 15.02 23.44 15.97
N ASP A 328 15.41 22.71 14.91
CA ASP A 328 15.17 21.29 14.58
C ASP A 328 15.94 20.23 15.39
N VAL A 329 15.44 18.97 15.37
CA VAL A 329 16.19 17.76 15.78
C VAL A 329 15.77 16.51 14.98
N ASP A 330 16.76 15.79 14.46
CA ASP A 330 16.71 14.47 13.81
C ASP A 330 16.46 13.27 14.76
N GLU A 331 16.03 12.15 14.16
CA GLU A 331 15.60 10.87 14.77
C GLU A 331 16.68 10.09 15.56
N ALA A 332 16.28 9.43 16.67
CA ALA A 332 17.19 8.64 17.52
C ALA A 332 16.84 7.14 17.64
N THR A 333 17.93 6.38 17.71
CA THR A 333 18.04 4.97 18.07
C THR A 333 17.79 4.70 19.56
N VAL A 334 17.07 3.62 19.86
CA VAL A 334 16.76 3.11 21.21
C VAL A 334 18.02 2.59 21.92
N VAL A 335 18.28 3.04 23.16
CA VAL A 335 19.38 2.58 24.00
C VAL A 335 18.81 2.08 25.33
N ASP A 336 18.94 0.78 25.61
CA ASP A 336 18.46 0.17 26.86
C ASP A 336 19.34 0.64 28.04
N THR A 337 18.85 1.68 28.73
CA THR A 337 19.45 2.22 29.94
C THR A 337 18.33 2.34 30.95
N LEU A 338 18.51 1.77 32.15
CA LEU A 338 17.74 2.14 33.35
C LEU A 338 18.10 3.59 33.71
N ALA A 339 17.71 4.52 32.84
CA ALA A 339 18.13 5.90 32.88
C ALA A 339 17.46 6.63 34.05
N SER A 340 18.05 7.74 34.48
CA SER A 340 17.41 8.69 35.40
C SER A 340 16.71 9.77 34.58
N ILE A 341 15.52 10.22 34.99
CA ILE A 341 14.76 11.33 34.39
C ILE A 341 15.64 12.59 34.20
N LYS A 342 16.62 12.81 35.08
CA LYS A 342 17.56 13.94 34.98
C LYS A 342 18.61 13.78 33.88
N GLN A 343 19.00 12.57 33.50
CA GLN A 343 20.14 12.28 32.61
C GLN A 343 19.74 11.87 31.18
N VAL A 344 18.48 12.06 30.78
CA VAL A 344 18.01 11.56 29.48
C VAL A 344 18.35 12.51 28.32
N ASP A 345 19.01 11.95 27.30
CA ASP A 345 19.22 12.55 25.98
C ASP A 345 17.90 12.66 25.20
N ARG A 346 17.77 13.72 24.39
CA ARG A 346 16.61 13.93 23.50
C ARG A 346 16.44 12.74 22.54
N ASN A 347 15.19 12.39 22.25
CA ASN A 347 14.76 11.43 21.22
C ASN A 347 15.16 9.96 21.41
N LYS A 348 15.77 9.57 22.54
CA LYS A 348 16.03 8.14 22.82
C LYS A 348 14.84 7.50 23.53
N VAL A 349 14.49 6.29 23.10
CA VAL A 349 13.61 5.42 23.90
C VAL A 349 14.39 4.92 25.12
N VAL A 350 13.79 5.09 26.28
CA VAL A 350 14.35 4.76 27.60
C VAL A 350 13.40 3.85 28.38
N ARG A 351 13.97 3.10 29.32
CA ARG A 351 13.23 2.26 30.26
C ARG A 351 13.42 2.80 31.67
N LEU A 352 12.34 3.18 32.35
CA LEU A 352 12.35 3.86 33.64
C LEU A 352 11.50 3.14 34.67
N ARG A 353 11.96 3.11 35.93
CA ARG A 353 11.11 2.76 37.07
C ARG A 353 10.54 4.05 37.66
N VAL A 354 9.22 4.20 37.64
CA VAL A 354 8.54 5.45 37.99
C VAL A 354 7.34 5.22 38.90
N LYS A 355 7.13 6.14 39.84
CA LYS A 355 5.95 6.22 40.69
C LYS A 355 4.98 7.28 40.16
N VAL A 356 3.70 6.93 40.04
CA VAL A 356 2.65 7.88 39.64
C VAL A 356 2.31 8.78 40.83
N LEU A 357 2.59 10.07 40.74
CA LEU A 357 2.28 11.04 41.77
C LEU A 357 0.88 11.65 41.61
N ASN A 358 0.47 11.93 40.37
CA ASN A 358 -0.81 12.57 40.09
C ASN A 358 -1.31 12.25 38.67
N ILE A 359 -2.60 12.44 38.42
CA ILE A 359 -3.24 12.32 37.10
C ILE A 359 -4.13 13.55 36.88
N VAL A 360 -3.77 14.37 35.90
CA VAL A 360 -4.50 15.59 35.52
C VAL A 360 -5.20 15.35 34.19
N LYS A 361 -6.44 15.80 34.04
CA LYS A 361 -7.13 15.77 32.75
C LYS A 361 -7.04 17.12 32.09
N ASP A 362 -6.59 17.14 30.84
CA ASP A 362 -6.58 18.32 30.01
C ASP A 362 -8.00 18.64 29.47
N GLN A 363 -8.18 19.83 28.89
CA GLN A 363 -9.46 20.32 28.36
C GLN A 363 -10.06 19.39 27.30
N ASP A 364 -9.19 18.71 26.54
CA ASP A 364 -9.58 17.74 25.50
C ASP A 364 -9.84 16.32 26.06
N GLY A 365 -9.77 16.15 27.39
CA GLY A 365 -10.00 14.88 28.08
C GLY A 365 -8.79 13.93 28.12
N THR A 366 -7.63 14.35 27.58
CA THR A 366 -6.38 13.61 27.65
C THR A 366 -5.86 13.56 29.10
N SER A 367 -5.53 12.37 29.60
CA SER A 367 -4.93 12.20 30.92
C SER A 367 -3.41 12.41 30.86
N LEU A 368 -2.93 13.40 31.62
CA LEU A 368 -1.54 13.70 31.87
C LEU A 368 -1.12 13.10 33.23
N TYR A 369 -0.10 12.25 33.23
CA TYR A 369 0.42 11.59 34.42
C TYR A 369 1.64 12.35 34.94
N VAL A 370 1.74 12.57 36.25
CA VAL A 370 2.96 13.11 36.87
C VAL A 370 3.71 11.94 37.49
N LEU A 371 4.95 11.73 37.05
CA LEU A 371 5.80 10.59 37.39
C LEU A 371 7.02 11.05 38.19
N ASN A 372 7.55 10.17 39.04
CA ASN A 372 8.77 10.39 39.81
C ASN A 372 9.63 9.12 39.85
N ASP A 373 10.93 9.24 39.62
CA ASP A 373 11.91 8.14 39.67
C ASP A 373 12.94 8.30 40.82
N ASP A 374 12.60 9.08 41.85
CA ASP A 374 13.44 9.55 42.95
C ASP A 374 14.56 10.53 42.56
N THR A 375 14.89 10.62 41.28
CA THR A 375 15.88 11.58 40.77
C THR A 375 15.23 12.87 40.32
N GLY A 376 13.99 12.83 39.82
CA GLY A 376 13.22 13.99 39.40
C GLY A 376 11.77 13.67 39.06
N THR A 377 11.03 14.68 38.64
CA THR A 377 9.64 14.52 38.18
C THR A 377 9.52 14.79 36.68
N ALA A 378 8.59 14.11 36.03
CA ALA A 378 8.23 14.34 34.64
C ALA A 378 6.73 14.21 34.43
N SER A 379 6.20 14.97 33.49
CA SER A 379 4.84 14.75 32.99
C SER A 379 4.85 13.65 31.93
N ALA A 380 3.78 12.90 31.78
CA ALA A 380 3.73 11.78 30.84
C ALA A 380 2.36 11.60 30.20
N ILE A 381 2.38 11.14 28.95
CA ILE A 381 1.19 10.74 28.19
C ILE A 381 1.38 9.27 27.80
N LEU A 382 0.29 8.52 27.80
CA LEU A 382 0.29 7.12 27.41
C LEU A 382 -0.10 6.99 25.94
N SER A 383 0.52 6.04 25.24
CA SER A 383 0.01 5.54 23.97
C SER A 383 -1.42 5.00 24.13
N ASP A 384 -2.22 5.11 23.08
CA ASP A 384 -3.62 4.67 23.06
C ASP A 384 -3.77 3.16 23.30
N ASP A 385 -2.71 2.38 23.05
CA ASP A 385 -2.67 0.94 23.26
C ASP A 385 -2.50 0.54 24.75
N ILE A 386 -2.16 1.48 25.63
CA ILE A 386 -2.00 1.23 27.07
C ILE A 386 -3.34 1.50 27.77
N ASN A 387 -3.81 0.50 28.52
CA ASN A 387 -5.04 0.64 29.28
C ASN A 387 -4.85 1.64 30.43
N LYS A 388 -5.44 2.83 30.30
CA LYS A 388 -5.34 3.95 31.26
C LYS A 388 -5.75 3.59 32.69
N SER A 389 -6.58 2.55 32.88
CA SER A 389 -6.97 2.09 34.23
C SER A 389 -5.87 1.34 34.98
N GLN A 390 -4.77 0.98 34.32
CA GLN A 390 -3.67 0.22 34.93
C GLN A 390 -2.71 1.08 35.76
N LEU A 391 -2.64 2.39 35.52
CA LEU A 391 -1.77 3.32 36.25
C LEU A 391 -2.52 3.99 37.41
N LEU A 392 -2.14 3.65 38.63
CA LEU A 392 -2.74 4.14 39.87
C LEU A 392 -1.78 5.07 40.60
N ILE A 393 -2.33 6.17 41.14
CA ILE A 393 -1.58 7.11 41.98
C ILE A 393 -0.98 6.36 43.17
N GLY A 394 0.30 6.60 43.43
CA GLY A 394 1.09 6.01 44.50
C GLY A 394 1.72 4.66 44.17
N LYS A 395 1.48 4.08 42.99
CA LYS A 395 2.09 2.83 42.54
C LYS A 395 3.31 3.08 41.64
N GLU A 396 4.25 2.13 41.69
CA GLU A 396 5.44 2.10 40.86
C GLU A 396 5.27 1.17 39.68
N TYR A 397 5.82 1.57 38.54
CA TYR A 397 5.74 0.86 37.27
C TYR A 397 7.10 0.90 36.57
N LEU A 398 7.42 -0.16 35.84
CA LEU A 398 8.49 -0.15 34.86
C LEU A 398 7.89 0.24 33.51
N VAL A 399 8.35 1.35 32.96
CA VAL A 399 7.78 1.95 31.74
C VAL A 399 8.84 2.09 30.67
N GLU A 400 8.46 1.90 29.42
CA GLU A 400 9.30 2.17 28.25
C GLU A 400 8.66 3.31 27.45
N GLY A 401 9.45 4.29 27.06
CA GLY A 401 8.95 5.48 26.41
C GLY A 401 10.05 6.42 25.93
N MET A 402 9.66 7.52 25.31
CA MET A 402 10.57 8.51 24.76
C MET A 402 10.29 9.88 25.39
N PHE A 403 11.33 10.61 25.78
CA PHE A 403 11.17 11.99 26.23
C PHE A 403 11.04 12.94 25.05
N ILE A 404 9.97 13.71 25.07
CA ILE A 404 9.74 14.88 24.25
C ILE A 404 10.11 16.09 25.11
N ILE A 405 11.08 16.88 24.65
CA ILE A 405 11.50 18.10 25.34
C ILE A 405 10.98 19.28 24.52
N GLN A 406 10.08 20.06 25.11
CA GLN A 406 9.49 21.25 24.49
C GLN A 406 9.55 22.40 25.49
N ASP A 407 10.15 23.53 25.09
CA ASP A 407 10.23 24.76 25.89
C ASP A 407 10.68 24.53 27.35
N ASP A 408 11.82 23.84 27.53
CA ASP A 408 12.40 23.41 28.82
C ASP A 408 11.56 22.44 29.67
N SER A 409 10.36 22.08 29.22
CA SER A 409 9.53 21.04 29.83
C SER A 409 9.89 19.67 29.28
N LYS A 410 10.00 18.67 30.17
CA LYS A 410 10.24 17.27 29.81
C LYS A 410 8.94 16.48 29.95
N GLN A 411 8.44 15.96 28.83
CA GLN A 411 7.28 15.08 28.81
C GLN A 411 7.67 13.68 28.31
N LEU A 412 7.30 12.64 29.04
CA LEU A 412 7.55 11.26 28.66
C LEU A 412 6.34 10.70 27.91
N PHE A 413 6.53 10.29 26.66
CA PHE A 413 5.54 9.50 25.93
C PHE A 413 5.79 8.01 26.22
N ILE A 414 4.90 7.38 26.98
CA ILE A 414 5.02 5.97 27.35
C ILE A 414 4.39 5.13 26.25
N SER A 415 5.21 4.31 25.60
CA SER A 415 4.78 3.36 24.57
C SER A 415 4.44 1.98 25.15
N ARG A 416 5.00 1.62 26.32
CA ARG A 416 4.77 0.30 26.93
C ARG A 416 4.88 0.31 28.45
N LEU A 417 4.02 -0.47 29.12
CA LEU A 417 4.21 -0.90 30.51
C LEU A 417 4.86 -2.29 30.51
N ILE A 418 5.89 -2.47 31.32
CA ILE A 418 6.60 -3.74 31.47
C ILE A 418 6.15 -4.35 32.80
N GLU A 419 5.52 -5.52 32.73
CA GLU A 419 5.03 -6.28 33.89
C GLU A 419 6.16 -6.85 34.75
#